data_AF-A0AAE8W2H1-F1
#
_entry.id   AF-A0AAE8W2H1-F1
#
_cell.length_a   1.000
_cell.length_b   1.000
_cell.length_c   1.000
_cell.angle_alpha   90.00
_cell.angle_beta   90.00
_cell.angle_gamma   90.00
#
_symmetry.space_group_name_H-M   'P 1'
#
loop_
_entity.id
_entity.type
_entity.pdbx_description
1 polymer ?
#
loop_
_entity_poly.entity_id
_entity_poly.type
_entity_poly.pdbx_seq_one_letter_code
_entity_poly.pdbx_strand_id
1 'polypeptide(L)'
;MRPLLQAEQAVLGAVLLDPAQLPRLSEWLRPGHFYRPHHAALYAALLKLHADGHPGAAPQPTAPATEGRQAGAWPTAPLAGSDERLAWMDAAIAEVNSTGVRGLTAVYLHTLIDACPRPAHAPLYGRMVLEGAIHRTVATHATRLHQMARADAVRGSAEDTLHYAQVLTDVLGDLARRWGTDARPMAPASPLPQPAAANQPPVSEELLADEEYLLGVLTAHPDALGELVGWLRPEDFADQGHGRIYRCLGALHHRGEPVDEVTVLWEAQRRGAFADSALTAEDVLRLCDSRSGGGSADHFGEQVIQAALVRTAASAARQVRALADDESLAPGRLIGFALHALSPLEDIRRRWKTATGVPEPQPAPQPAVRVPPARTDAARARSRPHPPPSPTSPADSSAALASPAHPSRRSPS
;
A
#
# COMPACT_ATOMS: atom_id res chain seq x y z
N MET A 1 1.37 0.16 28.59
CA MET A 1 0.24 0.97 28.06
C MET A 1 0.48 1.22 26.58
N ARG A 2 -0.56 1.27 25.73
CA ARG A 2 -0.38 1.52 24.29
C ARG A 2 -0.06 3.01 24.06
N PRO A 3 1.00 3.36 23.31
CA PRO A 3 1.41 4.76 23.08
C PRO A 3 0.33 5.58 22.38
N LEU A 4 -0.44 4.97 21.48
CA LEU A 4 -1.58 5.61 20.81
C LEU A 4 -2.63 6.13 21.79
N LEU A 5 -2.94 5.38 22.86
CA LEU A 5 -3.93 5.81 23.85
C LEU A 5 -3.44 7.04 24.63
N GLN A 6 -2.15 7.09 24.96
CA GLN A 6 -1.57 8.26 25.62
C GLN A 6 -1.61 9.48 24.70
N ALA A 7 -1.40 9.31 23.39
CA ALA A 7 -1.53 10.39 22.42
C ALA A 7 -2.96 10.94 22.34
N GLU A 8 -3.98 10.08 22.37
CA GLU A 8 -5.38 10.50 22.42
C GLU A 8 -5.70 11.29 23.70
N GLN A 9 -5.21 10.82 24.84
CA GLN A 9 -5.41 11.50 26.11
C GLN A 9 -4.71 12.87 26.11
N ALA A 10 -3.47 12.92 25.62
CA ALA A 10 -2.68 14.15 25.56
C ALA A 10 -3.25 15.18 24.58
N VAL A 11 -3.79 14.79 23.43
CA VAL A 11 -4.41 15.74 22.48
C VAL A 11 -5.71 16.32 23.05
N LEU A 12 -6.53 15.49 23.70
CA LEU A 12 -7.76 15.95 24.34
C LEU A 12 -7.45 16.86 25.54
N GLY A 13 -6.48 16.49 26.38
CA GLY A 13 -6.01 17.34 27.46
C GLY A 13 -5.44 18.68 26.97
N ALA A 14 -4.70 18.66 25.87
CA ALA A 14 -4.17 19.89 25.25
C ALA A 14 -5.29 20.82 24.80
N VAL A 15 -6.32 20.28 24.15
CA VAL A 15 -7.50 21.04 23.71
C VAL A 15 -8.31 21.59 24.88
N LEU A 16 -8.46 20.80 25.96
CA LEU A 16 -9.16 21.25 27.17
C LEU A 16 -8.40 22.36 27.89
N LEU A 17 -7.06 22.33 27.87
CA LEU A 17 -6.19 23.36 28.46
C LEU A 17 -6.08 24.63 27.60
N ASP A 18 -6.00 24.46 26.28
CA ASP A 18 -5.84 25.53 25.29
C ASP A 18 -6.79 25.31 24.10
N PRO A 19 -8.05 25.81 24.20
CA PRO A 19 -9.04 25.69 23.13
C PRO A 19 -8.62 26.34 21.81
N ALA A 20 -7.62 27.25 21.81
CA ALA A 20 -7.10 27.87 20.59
C ALA A 20 -6.39 26.87 19.66
N GLN A 21 -6.09 25.66 20.13
CA GLN A 21 -5.57 24.57 19.30
C GLN A 21 -6.64 23.93 18.41
N LEU A 22 -7.94 24.06 18.75
CA LEU A 22 -9.03 23.39 18.03
C LEU A 22 -9.10 23.75 16.54
N PRO A 23 -9.07 25.03 16.12
CA PRO A 23 -9.10 25.39 14.71
C PRO A 23 -7.97 24.74 13.90
N ARG A 24 -6.76 24.65 14.49
CA ARG A 24 -5.58 24.08 13.81
C ARG A 24 -5.68 22.57 13.68
N LEU A 25 -6.27 21.89 14.66
CA LEU A 25 -6.47 20.45 14.64
C LEU A 25 -7.65 20.06 13.75
N SER A 26 -8.73 20.86 13.74
CA SER A 26 -9.96 20.56 13.01
C SER A 26 -9.80 20.55 11.49
N GLU A 27 -8.74 21.16 10.95
CA GLU A 27 -8.41 21.10 9.53
C GLU A 27 -8.24 19.66 9.03
N TRP A 28 -7.58 18.79 9.82
CA TRP A 28 -7.17 17.45 9.39
C TRP A 28 -7.50 16.32 10.38
N LEU A 29 -7.70 16.62 11.68
CA LEU A 29 -8.11 15.63 12.68
C LEU A 29 -9.64 15.58 12.75
N ARG A 30 -10.21 14.37 12.71
CA ARG A 30 -11.66 14.12 12.77
C ARG A 30 -12.00 13.24 13.98
N PRO A 31 -13.23 13.33 14.53
CA PRO A 31 -13.67 12.45 15.62
C PRO A 31 -13.44 10.96 15.35
N GLY A 32 -13.67 10.50 14.12
CA GLY A 32 -13.45 9.10 13.73
C GLY A 32 -11.99 8.62 13.77
N HIS A 33 -11.02 9.53 13.93
CA HIS A 33 -9.60 9.17 14.06
C HIS A 33 -9.25 8.66 15.46
N PHE A 34 -10.08 8.91 16.48
CA PHE A 34 -9.87 8.37 17.83
C PHE A 34 -10.28 6.90 17.89
N TYR A 35 -9.45 6.07 18.53
CA TYR A 35 -9.69 4.66 18.78
C TYR A 35 -10.81 4.44 19.81
N ARG A 36 -10.81 5.25 20.89
CA ARG A 36 -11.85 5.15 21.92
C ARG A 36 -13.10 5.93 21.48
N PRO A 37 -14.29 5.29 21.46
CA PRO A 37 -15.54 5.98 21.15
C PRO A 37 -15.81 7.19 22.06
N HIS A 38 -15.46 7.09 23.35
CA HIS A 38 -15.59 8.20 24.30
C HIS A 38 -14.70 9.41 23.95
N HIS A 39 -13.47 9.16 23.48
CA HIS A 39 -12.56 10.22 23.03
C HIS A 39 -13.06 10.88 21.74
N ALA A 40 -13.58 10.07 20.80
CA ALA A 40 -14.21 10.56 19.58
C ALA A 40 -15.41 11.48 19.90
N ALA A 41 -16.29 11.03 20.79
CA ALA A 41 -17.46 11.81 21.21
C ALA A 41 -17.07 13.11 21.91
N LEU A 42 -16.08 13.08 22.81
CA LEU A 42 -15.56 14.28 23.46
C LEU A 42 -14.98 15.26 22.44
N TYR A 43 -14.14 14.80 21.51
CA TYR A 43 -13.59 15.68 20.47
C TYR A 43 -14.70 16.29 19.59
N ALA A 44 -15.72 15.51 19.23
CA ALA A 44 -16.87 16.02 18.48
C ALA A 44 -17.65 17.10 19.24
N ALA A 45 -17.88 16.91 20.55
CA ALA A 45 -18.52 17.91 21.39
C ALA A 45 -17.71 19.20 21.49
N LEU A 46 -16.38 19.10 21.66
CA LEU A 46 -15.48 20.25 21.70
C LEU A 46 -15.48 21.01 20.36
N LEU A 47 -15.51 20.31 19.23
CA LEU A 47 -15.65 20.95 17.91
C LEU A 47 -16.99 21.69 17.76
N LYS A 48 -18.09 21.08 18.22
CA LYS A 48 -19.42 21.69 18.16
C LYS A 48 -19.48 22.96 19.01
N LEU A 49 -19.06 22.89 20.28
CA LEU A 49 -19.07 24.05 21.18
C LEU A 49 -18.19 25.19 20.66
N HIS A 50 -17.07 24.87 20.01
CA HIS A 50 -16.23 25.87 19.36
C HIS A 50 -16.94 26.53 18.16
N ALA A 51 -17.62 25.73 17.31
CA ALA A 51 -18.40 26.24 16.19
C ALA A 51 -19.59 27.10 16.64
N ASP A 52 -20.20 26.77 17.78
CA ASP A 52 -21.30 27.52 18.42
C ASP A 52 -20.81 28.81 19.11
N GLY A 53 -19.49 29.07 19.12
CA GLY A 53 -18.90 30.28 19.68
C GLY A 53 -18.93 30.34 21.20
N HIS A 54 -18.89 29.18 21.88
CA HIS A 54 -18.91 29.13 23.34
C HIS A 54 -17.78 29.99 23.94
N PRO A 55 -18.05 30.83 24.97
CA PRO A 55 -17.09 31.83 25.48
C PRO A 55 -15.78 31.20 25.98
N GLY A 56 -15.87 30.04 26.64
CA GLY A 56 -14.69 29.30 27.08
C GLY A 56 -13.84 28.68 25.96
N ALA A 57 -14.29 28.71 24.69
CA ALA A 57 -13.53 28.27 23.53
C ALA A 57 -12.68 29.39 22.90
N ALA A 58 -12.84 30.63 23.35
CA ALA A 58 -12.12 31.77 22.80
C ALA A 58 -10.63 31.75 23.21
N PRO A 59 -9.71 32.18 22.32
CA PRO A 59 -8.30 32.31 22.67
C PRO A 59 -8.15 33.34 23.80
N GLN A 60 -7.59 32.93 24.94
CA GLN A 60 -7.31 33.87 26.01
C GLN A 60 -6.15 34.80 25.64
N PRO A 61 -6.19 36.09 26.03
CA PRO A 61 -5.07 37.00 25.84
C PRO A 61 -3.88 36.47 26.64
N THR A 62 -2.87 35.96 25.93
CA THR A 62 -1.64 35.47 26.55
C THR A 62 -0.84 36.66 27.06
N ALA A 63 -0.58 36.70 28.37
CA ALA A 63 0.43 37.60 28.91
C ALA A 63 1.80 37.28 28.27
N PRO A 64 2.66 38.28 27.97
CA PRO A 64 3.90 38.05 27.24
C PRO A 64 4.76 37.00 27.94
N ALA A 65 5.29 36.06 27.15
CA ALA A 65 6.13 34.97 27.64
C ALA A 65 7.41 35.53 28.26
N THR A 66 7.44 35.64 29.59
CA THR A 66 8.70 35.84 30.32
C THR A 66 9.50 34.54 30.24
N GLU A 67 10.61 34.57 29.50
CA GLU A 67 11.62 33.52 29.44
C GLU A 67 12.04 33.13 30.87
N GLY A 68 11.78 31.89 31.28
CA GLY A 68 12.23 31.37 32.58
C GLY A 68 11.21 30.54 33.38
N ARG A 69 9.96 30.40 32.95
CA ARG A 69 9.01 29.54 33.66
C ARG A 69 9.35 28.05 33.47
N GLN A 70 9.76 27.37 34.54
CA GLN A 70 9.85 25.92 34.58
C GLN A 70 8.49 25.32 34.21
N ALA A 71 8.48 24.46 33.19
CA ALA A 71 7.32 23.73 32.72
C ALA A 71 6.78 22.84 33.86
N GLY A 72 5.70 23.26 34.50
CA GLY A 72 5.06 22.53 35.61
C GLY A 72 4.36 23.41 36.65
N ALA A 73 4.62 24.72 36.69
CA ALA A 73 3.90 25.62 37.59
C ALA A 73 2.57 26.08 36.95
N TRP A 74 1.45 25.60 37.50
CA TRP A 74 0.13 26.19 37.27
C TRP A 74 0.17 27.68 37.65
N PRO A 75 -0.44 28.59 36.89
CA PRO A 75 -0.55 29.98 37.32
C PRO A 75 -1.35 30.03 38.62
N THR A 76 -0.72 30.51 39.70
CA THR A 76 -1.31 30.65 41.05
C THR A 76 -2.18 31.91 41.20
N ALA A 77 -2.30 32.73 40.16
CA ALA A 77 -3.24 33.85 40.10
C ALA A 77 -4.57 33.38 39.47
N PRO A 78 -5.74 33.86 39.93
CA PRO A 78 -7.00 33.57 39.28
C PRO A 78 -6.93 34.09 37.84
N LEU A 79 -6.82 33.17 36.88
CA LEU A 79 -6.85 33.49 35.47
C LEU A 79 -8.21 34.15 35.20
N ALA A 80 -8.20 35.37 34.64
CA ALA A 80 -9.42 35.90 34.03
C ALA A 80 -9.97 34.83 33.06
N GLY A 81 -11.20 34.35 33.32
CA GLY A 81 -11.82 33.25 32.58
C GLY A 81 -11.70 31.84 33.20
N SER A 82 -11.38 31.69 34.49
CA SER A 82 -11.49 30.39 35.19
C SER A 82 -12.91 29.83 35.17
N ASP A 83 -13.90 30.69 35.37
CA ASP A 83 -15.32 30.32 35.34
C ASP A 83 -15.76 29.94 33.92
N GLU A 84 -15.22 30.62 32.91
CA GLU A 84 -15.48 30.33 31.50
C GLU A 84 -14.86 28.98 31.06
N ARG A 85 -13.67 28.63 31.60
CA ARG A 85 -13.06 27.31 31.37
C ARG A 85 -13.81 26.18 32.06
N LEU A 86 -14.26 26.40 33.29
CA LEU A 86 -15.09 25.42 33.98
C LEU A 86 -16.41 25.21 33.24
N ALA A 87 -17.06 26.31 32.81
CA ALA A 87 -18.26 26.26 31.98
C ALA A 87 -18.03 25.53 30.65
N TRP A 88 -16.86 25.69 30.02
CA TRP A 88 -16.47 24.93 28.82
C TRP A 88 -16.38 23.42 29.07
N MET A 89 -15.78 23.01 30.19
CA MET A 89 -15.67 21.59 30.56
C MET A 89 -17.04 20.99 30.89
N ASP A 90 -17.87 21.70 31.65
CA ASP A 90 -19.22 21.27 32.01
C ASP A 90 -20.13 21.20 30.77
N ALA A 91 -20.03 22.18 29.86
CA ALA A 91 -20.73 22.17 28.58
C ALA A 91 -20.29 20.98 27.71
N ALA A 92 -19.00 20.67 27.66
CA ALA A 92 -18.49 19.51 26.91
C ALA A 92 -19.04 18.19 27.47
N ILE A 93 -19.11 18.04 28.80
CA ILE A 93 -19.71 16.86 29.44
C ILE A 93 -21.22 16.79 29.13
N ALA A 94 -21.94 17.89 29.26
CA ALA A 94 -23.37 17.96 28.99
C ALA A 94 -23.68 17.59 27.53
N GLU A 95 -22.89 18.13 26.60
CA GLU A 95 -23.02 17.83 25.17
C GLU A 95 -22.79 16.34 24.89
N VAL A 96 -21.72 15.72 25.42
CA VAL A 96 -21.51 14.29 25.19
C VAL A 96 -22.60 13.43 25.84
N ASN A 97 -23.05 13.77 27.04
CA ASN A 97 -24.16 13.05 27.69
C ASN A 97 -25.45 13.14 26.88
N SER A 98 -25.71 14.25 26.18
CA SER A 98 -26.87 14.40 25.30
C SER A 98 -26.84 13.44 24.10
N THR A 99 -25.65 13.03 23.65
CA THR A 99 -25.47 12.07 22.55
C THR A 99 -25.61 10.60 22.98
N GLY A 100 -25.85 10.33 24.27
CA GLY A 100 -26.06 8.98 24.81
C GLY A 100 -24.80 8.19 25.17
N VAL A 101 -23.61 8.80 25.04
CA VAL A 101 -22.33 8.20 25.45
C VAL A 101 -22.13 8.40 26.96
N ARG A 102 -22.24 7.31 27.74
CA ARG A 102 -22.06 7.35 29.20
C ARG A 102 -20.61 7.10 29.59
N GLY A 103 -20.10 7.82 30.60
CA GLY A 103 -18.80 7.52 31.22
C GLY A 103 -17.78 8.66 31.21
N LEU A 104 -18.11 9.82 30.64
CA LEU A 104 -17.30 11.03 30.77
C LEU A 104 -17.75 11.80 32.01
N THR A 105 -16.86 11.90 33.01
CA THR A 105 -17.07 12.66 34.24
C THR A 105 -16.06 13.80 34.31
N ALA A 106 -16.33 14.83 35.11
CA ALA A 106 -15.36 15.89 35.40
C ALA A 106 -14.01 15.32 35.89
N VAL A 107 -14.05 14.28 36.72
CA VAL A 107 -12.85 13.55 37.18
C VAL A 107 -12.07 12.99 35.99
N TYR A 108 -12.74 12.37 35.01
CA TYR A 108 -12.06 11.85 33.85
C TYR A 108 -11.46 12.96 32.97
N LEU A 109 -12.14 14.09 32.77
CA LEU A 109 -11.55 15.23 32.06
C LEU A 109 -10.28 15.72 32.76
N HIS A 110 -10.26 15.77 34.09
CA HIS A 110 -9.04 16.09 34.84
C HIS A 110 -7.92 15.09 34.58
N THR A 111 -8.21 13.78 34.43
CA THR A 111 -7.17 12.80 34.04
C THR A 111 -6.65 13.02 32.62
N LEU A 112 -7.47 13.50 31.68
CA LEU A 112 -7.02 13.85 30.33
C LEU A 112 -6.12 15.08 30.34
N ILE A 113 -6.50 16.09 31.14
CA ILE A 113 -5.71 17.31 31.36
C ILE A 113 -4.34 16.96 31.95
N ASP A 114 -4.31 16.11 32.98
CA ASP A 114 -3.07 15.67 33.63
C ASP A 114 -2.19 14.81 32.70
N ALA A 115 -2.82 14.04 31.79
CA ALA A 115 -2.13 13.27 30.77
C ALA A 115 -1.48 14.13 29.68
N CYS A 116 -1.72 15.45 29.63
CA CYS A 116 -1.11 16.37 28.67
C CYS A 116 0.16 17.02 29.24
N PRO A 117 1.37 16.64 28.79
CA PRO A 117 2.60 17.25 29.32
C PRO A 117 2.79 18.69 28.84
N ARG A 118 2.43 18.98 27.59
CA ARG A 118 2.65 20.28 26.94
C ARG A 118 1.51 20.59 25.95
N PRO A 119 0.59 21.51 26.26
CA PRO A 119 -0.52 21.86 25.38
C PRO A 119 -0.09 22.36 24.00
N ALA A 120 1.05 23.07 23.93
CA ALA A 120 1.62 23.57 22.68
C ALA A 120 1.99 22.45 21.68
N HIS A 121 2.15 21.20 22.13
CA HIS A 121 2.45 20.05 21.27
C HIS A 121 1.18 19.36 20.72
N ALA A 122 0.00 19.95 20.89
CA ALA A 122 -1.27 19.44 20.38
C ALA A 122 -1.21 18.91 18.92
N PRO A 123 -0.61 19.62 17.95
CA PRO A 123 -0.51 19.11 16.57
C PRO A 123 0.27 17.79 16.45
N LEU A 124 1.30 17.60 17.27
CA LEU A 124 2.10 16.37 17.26
C LEU A 124 1.30 15.20 17.85
N TYR A 125 0.62 15.41 18.98
CA TYR A 125 -0.25 14.38 19.56
C TYR A 125 -1.38 14.00 18.60
N GLY A 126 -2.00 14.98 17.95
CA GLY A 126 -3.01 14.73 16.93
C GLY A 126 -2.47 13.93 15.74
N ARG A 127 -1.21 14.17 15.33
CA ARG A 127 -0.57 13.37 14.26
C ARG A 127 -0.43 11.91 14.68
N MET A 128 0.00 11.63 15.91
CA MET A 128 0.10 10.25 16.42
C MET A 128 -1.27 9.55 16.42
N VAL A 129 -2.35 10.27 16.77
CA VAL A 129 -3.73 9.75 16.68
C VAL A 129 -4.13 9.45 15.23
N LEU A 130 -3.78 10.34 14.30
CA LEU A 130 -4.02 10.16 12.87
C LEU A 130 -3.24 8.97 12.30
N GLU A 131 -1.98 8.77 12.69
CA GLU A 131 -1.17 7.60 12.31
C GLU A 131 -1.89 6.31 12.72
N GLY A 132 -2.29 6.21 13.98
CA GLY A 132 -3.08 5.07 14.46
C GLY A 132 -4.40 4.90 13.71
N ALA A 133 -5.06 6.00 13.33
CA ALA A 133 -6.28 5.93 12.52
C ALA A 133 -6.04 5.35 11.12
N ILE A 134 -4.93 5.72 10.47
CA ILE A 134 -4.54 5.19 9.16
C ILE A 134 -4.34 3.67 9.24
N HIS A 135 -3.56 3.20 10.22
CA HIS A 135 -3.35 1.76 10.44
C HIS A 135 -4.67 1.01 10.61
N ARG A 136 -5.57 1.52 11.47
CA ARG A 136 -6.87 0.89 11.70
C ARG A 136 -7.77 0.88 10.46
N THR A 137 -7.79 1.97 9.70
CA THR A 137 -8.57 2.07 8.47
C THR A 137 -8.09 1.04 7.45
N VAL A 138 -6.77 0.97 7.21
CA VAL A 138 -6.18 -0.03 6.31
C VAL A 138 -6.47 -1.45 6.79
N ALA A 139 -6.28 -1.73 8.09
CA ALA A 139 -6.58 -3.03 8.68
C ALA A 139 -8.06 -3.44 8.50
N THR A 140 -8.99 -2.49 8.66
CA THR A 140 -10.43 -2.72 8.50
C THR A 140 -10.79 -3.07 7.06
N HIS A 141 -10.30 -2.29 6.09
CA HIS A 141 -10.57 -2.54 4.67
C HIS A 141 -9.90 -3.83 4.18
N ALA A 142 -8.70 -4.15 4.66
CA ALA A 142 -8.02 -5.41 4.38
C ALA A 142 -8.80 -6.61 4.94
N THR A 143 -9.32 -6.52 6.17
CA THR A 143 -10.18 -7.58 6.73
C THR A 143 -11.47 -7.76 5.95
N ARG A 144 -12.11 -6.66 5.50
CA ARG A 144 -13.30 -6.74 4.65
C ARG A 144 -13.00 -7.43 3.32
N LEU A 145 -11.94 -7.04 2.61
CA LEU A 145 -11.52 -7.70 1.37
C LEU A 145 -11.26 -9.20 1.59
N HIS A 146 -10.58 -9.56 2.67
CA HIS A 146 -10.33 -10.97 2.99
C HIS A 146 -11.63 -11.76 3.24
N GLN A 147 -12.60 -11.18 3.98
CA GLN A 147 -13.90 -11.80 4.23
C GLN A 147 -14.69 -12.01 2.95
N MET A 148 -14.68 -11.03 2.04
CA MET A 148 -15.38 -11.12 0.75
C MET A 148 -14.73 -12.14 -0.17
N ALA A 149 -13.40 -12.15 -0.25
CA ALA A 149 -12.67 -13.19 -0.99
C ALA A 149 -12.98 -14.60 -0.47
N ARG A 150 -13.12 -14.79 0.85
CA ARG A 150 -13.54 -16.08 1.39
C ARG A 150 -14.98 -16.45 1.05
N ALA A 151 -15.89 -15.48 1.01
CA ALA A 151 -17.28 -15.74 0.64
C ALA A 151 -17.38 -16.11 -0.84
N ASP A 152 -16.68 -15.37 -1.69
CA ASP A 152 -16.61 -15.58 -3.14
C ASP A 152 -15.96 -16.92 -3.53
N ALA A 153 -14.94 -17.36 -2.78
CA ALA A 153 -14.33 -18.67 -2.96
C ALA A 153 -15.32 -19.84 -2.78
N VAL A 154 -16.33 -19.67 -1.92
CA VAL A 154 -17.38 -20.67 -1.69
C VAL A 154 -18.50 -20.55 -2.72
N ARG A 155 -18.78 -19.35 -3.23
CA ARG A 155 -19.85 -19.09 -4.20
C ARG A 155 -19.44 -19.34 -5.66
N GLY A 156 -18.16 -19.44 -5.95
CA GLY A 156 -17.66 -19.46 -7.34
C GLY A 156 -17.91 -18.13 -8.06
N SER A 157 -17.71 -17.00 -7.37
CA SER A 157 -17.81 -15.65 -7.95
C SER A 157 -16.55 -14.83 -7.65
N ALA A 158 -16.39 -13.65 -8.27
CA ALA A 158 -15.33 -12.69 -7.98
C ALA A 158 -15.83 -11.24 -7.86
N GLU A 159 -17.13 -10.99 -7.96
CA GLU A 159 -17.70 -9.63 -8.04
C GLU A 159 -17.46 -8.82 -6.77
N ASP A 160 -17.79 -9.38 -5.60
CA ASP A 160 -17.60 -8.71 -4.30
C ASP A 160 -16.10 -8.50 -4.04
N THR A 161 -15.28 -9.51 -4.32
CA THR A 161 -13.82 -9.44 -4.16
C THR A 161 -13.22 -8.28 -4.94
N LEU A 162 -13.64 -8.10 -6.19
CA LEU A 162 -13.18 -7.00 -7.04
C LEU A 162 -13.65 -5.65 -6.54
N HIS A 163 -14.91 -5.54 -6.13
CA HIS A 163 -15.44 -4.32 -5.55
C HIS A 163 -14.63 -3.89 -4.33
N TYR A 164 -14.40 -4.79 -3.38
CA TYR A 164 -13.66 -4.45 -2.16
C TYR A 164 -12.15 -4.26 -2.37
N ALA A 165 -11.57 -4.89 -3.40
CA ALA A 165 -10.19 -4.64 -3.80
C ALA A 165 -10.01 -3.22 -4.36
N GLN A 166 -10.98 -2.78 -5.18
CA GLN A 166 -11.01 -1.41 -5.68
C GLN A 166 -11.20 -0.41 -4.54
N VAL A 167 -12.16 -0.66 -3.64
CA VAL A 167 -12.39 0.20 -2.45
C VAL A 167 -11.12 0.33 -1.61
N LEU A 168 -10.39 -0.76 -1.36
CA LEU A 168 -9.13 -0.71 -0.61
C LEU A 168 -8.07 0.13 -1.34
N THR A 169 -7.94 -0.03 -2.66
CA THR A 169 -7.01 0.76 -3.49
C THR A 169 -7.35 2.25 -3.45
N ASP A 170 -8.63 2.60 -3.56
CA ASP A 170 -9.10 3.99 -3.51
C ASP A 170 -8.87 4.63 -2.14
N VAL A 171 -9.12 3.87 -1.06
CA VAL A 171 -8.85 4.30 0.31
C VAL A 171 -7.35 4.54 0.51
N LEU A 172 -6.48 3.64 0.06
CA LEU A 172 -5.03 3.83 0.13
C LEU A 172 -4.59 5.10 -0.63
N GLY A 173 -5.15 5.34 -1.81
CA GLY A 173 -4.89 6.55 -2.59
C GLY A 173 -5.36 7.83 -1.88
N ASP A 174 -6.53 7.79 -1.22
CA ASP A 174 -7.04 8.93 -0.46
C ASP A 174 -6.21 9.23 0.78
N LEU A 175 -5.81 8.19 1.52
CA LEU A 175 -4.94 8.31 2.68
C LEU A 175 -3.57 8.87 2.30
N ALA A 176 -3.00 8.44 1.16
CA ALA A 176 -1.73 8.98 0.65
C ALA A 176 -1.82 10.48 0.37
N ARG A 177 -2.88 10.92 -0.32
CA ARG A 177 -3.11 12.35 -0.61
C ARG A 177 -3.27 13.18 0.67
N ARG A 178 -4.04 12.70 1.64
CA ARG A 178 -4.26 13.40 2.92
C ARG A 178 -2.99 13.45 3.77
N TRP A 179 -2.18 12.41 3.72
CA TRP A 179 -0.92 12.33 4.45
C TRP A 179 0.21 13.14 3.78
N GLY A 180 0.08 13.47 2.50
CA GLY A 180 1.08 14.22 1.73
C GLY A 180 2.18 13.33 1.15
N THR A 181 1.90 12.05 0.89
CA THR A 181 2.82 11.09 0.26
C THR A 181 2.34 10.69 -1.12
N ASP A 182 3.26 10.42 -2.04
CA ASP A 182 2.93 9.88 -3.36
C ASP A 182 2.36 8.45 -3.21
N ALA A 183 1.17 8.22 -3.75
CA ALA A 183 0.54 6.90 -3.82
C ALA A 183 1.22 6.05 -4.89
N ARG A 184 2.37 5.45 -4.56
CA ARG A 184 3.10 4.55 -5.47
C ARG A 184 3.40 3.21 -4.80
N PRO A 185 3.25 2.08 -5.51
CA PRO A 185 3.71 0.79 -5.02
C PRO A 185 5.20 0.85 -4.68
N MET A 186 5.54 0.38 -3.48
CA MET A 186 6.92 0.31 -3.00
C MET A 186 7.21 -1.12 -2.59
N ALA A 187 8.26 -1.72 -3.16
CA ALA A 187 8.70 -3.04 -2.74
C ALA A 187 9.37 -2.94 -1.35
N PRO A 188 9.01 -3.81 -0.39
CA PRO A 188 9.74 -3.90 0.87
C PRO A 188 11.12 -4.52 0.66
N ALA A 189 12.09 -4.12 1.48
CA ALA A 189 13.46 -4.63 1.42
C ALA A 189 13.55 -6.13 1.77
N SER A 190 12.63 -6.59 2.63
CA SER A 190 12.44 -8.00 2.95
C SER A 190 11.11 -8.47 2.37
N PRO A 191 11.00 -9.75 1.92
CA PRO A 191 9.73 -10.29 1.46
C PRO A 191 8.62 -10.10 2.49
N LEU A 192 7.42 -9.73 2.03
CA LEU A 192 6.27 -9.63 2.91
C LEU A 192 6.00 -10.99 3.58
N PRO A 193 5.53 -10.99 4.84
CA PRO A 193 5.13 -12.22 5.51
C PRO A 193 4.14 -12.99 4.64
N GLN A 194 4.56 -14.14 4.12
CA GLN A 194 3.66 -15.03 3.43
C GLN A 194 2.77 -15.70 4.48
N PRO A 195 1.45 -15.74 4.27
CA PRO A 195 0.58 -16.47 5.19
C PRO A 195 1.01 -17.94 5.20
N ALA A 196 1.26 -18.47 6.39
CA ALA A 196 1.60 -19.87 6.58
C ALA A 196 0.59 -20.76 5.84
N ALA A 197 1.07 -21.82 5.19
CA ALA A 197 0.25 -22.73 4.40
C ALA A 197 -0.97 -23.26 5.18
N ALA A 198 -0.81 -23.54 6.47
CA ALA A 198 -1.87 -24.00 7.36
C ALA A 198 -3.04 -23.01 7.56
N ASN A 199 -2.84 -21.72 7.26
CA ASN A 199 -3.89 -20.69 7.36
C ASN A 199 -4.53 -20.38 6.00
N GLN A 200 -4.18 -21.10 4.93
CA GLN A 200 -4.87 -21.00 3.65
C GLN A 200 -6.12 -21.87 3.70
N PRO A 201 -7.29 -21.37 3.24
CA PRO A 201 -8.45 -22.24 3.12
C PRO A 201 -8.11 -23.41 2.19
N PRO A 202 -8.62 -24.62 2.46
CA PRO A 202 -8.45 -25.75 1.55
C PRO A 202 -9.02 -25.38 0.19
N VAL A 203 -8.35 -25.83 -0.86
CA VAL A 203 -8.83 -25.71 -2.23
C VAL A 203 -10.08 -26.58 -2.37
N SER A 204 -11.13 -26.05 -3.00
CA SER A 204 -12.37 -26.81 -3.25
C SER A 204 -12.10 -28.00 -4.16
N GLU A 205 -12.69 -29.16 -3.87
CA GLU A 205 -12.60 -30.35 -4.72
C GLU A 205 -13.11 -30.08 -6.14
N GLU A 206 -14.16 -29.27 -6.28
CA GLU A 206 -14.70 -28.82 -7.57
C GLU A 206 -13.65 -28.07 -8.40
N LEU A 207 -12.88 -27.17 -7.78
CA LEU A 207 -11.84 -26.42 -8.47
C LEU A 207 -10.67 -27.33 -8.88
N LEU A 208 -10.30 -28.29 -8.04
CA LEU A 208 -9.28 -29.25 -8.42
C LEU A 208 -9.76 -30.07 -9.61
N ALA A 209 -11.00 -30.55 -9.59
CA ALA A 209 -11.60 -31.26 -10.72
C ALA A 209 -11.62 -30.39 -11.99
N ASP A 210 -11.99 -29.12 -11.91
CA ASP A 210 -11.94 -28.18 -13.04
C ASP A 210 -10.52 -28.03 -13.62
N GLU A 211 -9.49 -27.99 -12.77
CA GLU A 211 -8.10 -27.97 -13.20
C GLU A 211 -7.69 -29.30 -13.87
N GLU A 212 -8.09 -30.45 -13.32
CA GLU A 212 -7.84 -31.76 -13.94
C GLU A 212 -8.51 -31.86 -15.32
N TYR A 213 -9.78 -31.44 -15.43
CA TYR A 213 -10.52 -31.41 -16.69
C TYR A 213 -9.86 -30.48 -17.70
N LEU A 214 -9.41 -29.30 -17.27
CA LEU A 214 -8.68 -28.37 -18.14
C LEU A 214 -7.43 -29.02 -18.73
N LEU A 215 -6.61 -29.69 -17.91
CA LEU A 215 -5.39 -30.35 -18.39
C LEU A 215 -5.68 -31.49 -19.37
N GLY A 216 -6.72 -32.29 -19.10
CA GLY A 216 -7.18 -33.34 -20.01
C GLY A 216 -7.65 -32.78 -21.36
N VAL A 217 -8.48 -31.72 -21.33
CA VAL A 217 -8.96 -31.04 -22.55
C VAL A 217 -7.81 -30.44 -23.35
N LEU A 218 -6.83 -29.80 -22.69
CA LEU A 218 -5.66 -29.22 -23.37
C LEU A 218 -4.71 -30.27 -23.95
N THR A 219 -4.67 -31.47 -23.37
CA THR A 219 -3.91 -32.59 -23.93
C THR A 219 -4.62 -33.18 -25.16
N ALA A 220 -5.95 -33.30 -25.11
CA ALA A 220 -6.75 -33.79 -26.24
C ALA A 220 -6.84 -32.79 -27.41
N HIS A 221 -6.87 -31.49 -27.09
CA HIS A 221 -7.04 -30.39 -28.04
C HIS A 221 -5.97 -29.31 -27.84
N PRO A 222 -4.72 -29.57 -28.25
CA PRO A 222 -3.61 -28.64 -28.03
C PRO A 222 -3.77 -27.30 -28.77
N ASP A 223 -4.63 -27.21 -29.78
CA ASP A 223 -4.93 -25.96 -30.47
C ASP A 223 -5.58 -24.91 -29.54
N ALA A 224 -6.31 -25.36 -28.51
CA ALA A 224 -6.93 -24.46 -27.52
C ALA A 224 -5.90 -23.76 -26.63
N LEU A 225 -4.66 -24.27 -26.52
CA LEU A 225 -3.60 -23.63 -25.73
C LEU A 225 -3.30 -22.21 -26.21
N GLY A 226 -3.41 -21.95 -27.51
CA GLY A 226 -3.08 -20.65 -28.10
C GLY A 226 -3.90 -19.50 -27.51
N GLU A 227 -5.20 -19.73 -27.28
CA GLU A 227 -6.11 -18.72 -26.73
C GLU A 227 -5.87 -18.52 -25.23
N LEU A 228 -5.69 -19.61 -24.48
CA LEU A 228 -5.51 -19.55 -23.03
C LEU A 228 -4.17 -18.94 -22.61
N VAL A 229 -3.08 -19.20 -23.34
CA VAL A 229 -1.74 -18.66 -23.02
C VAL A 229 -1.72 -17.12 -23.04
N GLY A 230 -2.67 -16.47 -23.73
CA GLY A 230 -2.84 -15.02 -23.70
C GLY A 230 -3.04 -14.47 -22.27
N TRP A 231 -3.82 -15.18 -21.45
CA TRP A 231 -4.32 -14.66 -20.17
C TRP A 231 -4.16 -15.61 -18.98
N LEU A 232 -4.11 -16.93 -19.18
CA LEU A 232 -3.87 -17.91 -18.12
C LEU A 232 -2.36 -18.15 -17.93
N ARG A 233 -1.92 -18.33 -16.68
CA ARG A 233 -0.52 -18.58 -16.32
C ARG A 233 -0.41 -19.81 -15.41
N PRO A 234 0.73 -20.51 -15.41
CA PRO A 234 0.96 -21.64 -14.50
C PRO A 234 0.72 -21.33 -13.02
N GLU A 235 0.95 -20.09 -12.61
CA GLU A 235 0.79 -19.63 -11.23
C GLU A 235 -0.69 -19.41 -10.82
N ASP A 236 -1.62 -19.47 -11.77
CA ASP A 236 -3.06 -19.36 -11.52
C ASP A 236 -3.70 -20.67 -11.07
N PHE A 237 -3.01 -21.80 -11.23
CA PHE A 237 -3.48 -23.10 -10.73
C PHE A 237 -3.39 -23.12 -9.19
N ALA A 238 -4.40 -23.70 -8.55
CA ALA A 238 -4.46 -23.92 -7.12
C ALA A 238 -3.49 -25.02 -6.71
N ASP A 239 -3.44 -26.10 -7.49
CA ASP A 239 -2.44 -27.14 -7.33
C ASP A 239 -1.14 -26.79 -8.09
N GLN A 240 -0.02 -26.85 -7.39
CA GLN A 240 1.28 -26.54 -7.99
C GLN A 240 1.71 -27.57 -9.04
N GLY A 241 1.27 -28.82 -8.89
CA GLY A 241 1.47 -29.89 -9.85
C GLY A 241 0.71 -29.63 -11.15
N HIS A 242 -0.56 -29.26 -11.07
CA HIS A 242 -1.36 -28.87 -12.23
C HIS A 242 -0.72 -27.73 -13.02
N GLY A 243 -0.26 -26.68 -12.31
CA GLY A 243 0.47 -25.57 -12.92
C GLY A 243 1.78 -26.01 -13.60
N ARG A 244 2.51 -26.98 -13.03
CA ARG A 244 3.71 -27.57 -13.66
C ARG A 244 3.37 -28.32 -14.96
N ILE A 245 2.26 -29.07 -14.98
CA ILE A 245 1.78 -29.76 -16.19
C ILE A 245 1.37 -28.75 -17.26
N TYR A 246 0.58 -27.73 -16.90
CA TYR A 246 0.20 -26.64 -17.81
C TYR A 246 1.43 -25.95 -18.43
N ARG A 247 2.47 -25.72 -17.63
CA ARG A 247 3.75 -25.18 -18.12
C ARG A 247 4.45 -26.11 -19.12
N CYS A 248 4.33 -27.43 -18.97
CA CYS A 248 4.88 -28.42 -19.92
C CYS A 248 4.07 -28.42 -21.22
N LEU A 249 2.74 -28.44 -21.14
CA LEU A 249 1.84 -28.34 -22.29
C LEU A 249 2.15 -27.10 -23.15
N GLY A 250 2.24 -25.92 -22.51
CA GLY A 250 2.58 -24.68 -23.21
C GLY A 250 3.97 -24.70 -23.86
N ALA A 251 4.94 -25.40 -23.28
CA ALA A 251 6.29 -25.51 -23.83
C ALA A 251 6.39 -26.46 -25.03
N LEU A 252 5.61 -27.54 -25.04
CA LEU A 252 5.49 -28.43 -26.20
C LEU A 252 4.77 -27.70 -27.35
N HIS A 253 3.65 -27.04 -27.03
CA HIS A 253 2.87 -26.26 -28.01
C HIS A 253 3.69 -25.13 -28.64
N HIS A 254 4.43 -24.34 -27.85
CA HIS A 254 5.29 -23.29 -28.38
C HIS A 254 6.39 -23.81 -29.33
N ARG A 255 6.86 -25.06 -29.14
CA ARG A 255 7.84 -25.70 -30.03
C ARG A 255 7.21 -26.36 -31.26
N GLY A 256 5.88 -26.45 -31.31
CA GLY A 256 5.17 -27.23 -32.33
C GLY A 256 5.45 -28.73 -32.20
N GLU A 257 5.83 -29.20 -31.01
CA GLU A 257 6.00 -30.63 -30.73
C GLU A 257 4.63 -31.27 -30.49
N PRO A 258 4.42 -32.54 -30.88
CA PRO A 258 3.18 -33.25 -30.60
C PRO A 258 2.93 -33.30 -29.09
N VAL A 259 1.66 -33.10 -28.70
CA VAL A 259 1.22 -33.10 -27.31
C VAL A 259 0.42 -34.38 -27.06
N ASP A 260 0.91 -35.21 -26.14
CA ASP A 260 0.29 -36.44 -25.65
C ASP A 260 0.78 -36.74 -24.22
N GLU A 261 0.22 -37.75 -23.56
CA GLU A 261 0.54 -38.04 -22.16
C GLU A 261 2.03 -38.38 -21.93
N VAL A 262 2.67 -39.04 -22.90
CA VAL A 262 4.07 -39.47 -22.81
C VAL A 262 5.03 -38.31 -23.07
N THR A 263 4.72 -37.44 -24.02
CA THR A 263 5.52 -36.24 -24.31
C THR A 263 5.45 -35.23 -23.17
N VAL A 264 4.28 -35.06 -22.54
CA VAL A 264 4.13 -34.23 -21.34
C VAL A 264 4.91 -34.81 -20.17
N LEU A 265 4.84 -36.13 -19.96
CA LEU A 265 5.62 -36.81 -18.92
C LEU A 265 7.13 -36.61 -19.12
N TRP A 266 7.61 -36.74 -20.36
CA TRP A 266 9.01 -36.51 -20.70
C TRP A 266 9.43 -35.06 -20.40
N GLU A 267 8.61 -34.07 -20.78
CA GLU A 267 8.90 -32.66 -20.54
C GLU A 267 8.89 -32.33 -19.04
N ALA A 268 7.97 -32.92 -18.28
CA ALA A 268 7.90 -32.80 -16.83
C ALA A 268 9.18 -33.36 -16.17
N GLN A 269 9.66 -34.53 -16.62
CA GLN A 269 10.93 -35.09 -16.15
C GLN A 269 12.11 -34.16 -16.45
N ARG A 270 12.21 -33.67 -17.69
CA ARG A 270 13.29 -32.79 -18.12
C ARG A 270 13.37 -31.49 -17.32
N ARG A 271 12.23 -30.99 -16.85
CA ARG A 271 12.11 -29.78 -16.02
C ARG A 271 12.30 -30.05 -14.52
N GLY A 272 12.54 -31.30 -14.12
CA GLY A 272 12.67 -31.67 -12.71
C GLY A 272 11.36 -31.54 -11.94
N ALA A 273 10.20 -31.71 -12.58
CA ALA A 273 8.89 -31.54 -11.94
C ALA A 273 8.64 -32.49 -10.76
N PHE A 274 9.37 -33.61 -10.70
CA PHE A 274 9.28 -34.66 -9.68
C PHE A 274 10.20 -34.45 -8.46
N ALA A 275 10.98 -33.35 -8.41
CA ALA A 275 11.98 -33.15 -7.37
C ALA A 275 11.39 -33.01 -5.94
N ASP A 276 10.19 -32.44 -5.82
CA ASP A 276 9.57 -32.11 -4.53
C ASP A 276 8.48 -33.11 -4.09
N SER A 277 8.34 -34.25 -4.78
CA SER A 277 7.28 -35.26 -4.58
C SER A 277 5.83 -34.77 -4.68
N ALA A 278 5.60 -33.50 -5.05
CA ALA A 278 4.27 -32.91 -5.28
C ALA A 278 3.60 -33.43 -6.57
N LEU A 279 4.36 -34.08 -7.44
CA LEU A 279 3.87 -34.64 -8.70
C LEU A 279 4.55 -36.00 -8.89
N THR A 280 3.82 -37.02 -9.31
CA THR A 280 4.38 -38.31 -9.72
C THR A 280 4.20 -38.55 -11.22
N ALA A 281 4.92 -39.52 -11.78
CA ALA A 281 4.74 -39.91 -13.18
C ALA A 281 3.33 -40.45 -13.45
N GLU A 282 2.75 -41.15 -12.47
CA GLU A 282 1.38 -41.66 -12.53
C GLU A 282 0.37 -40.51 -12.54
N ASP A 283 0.58 -39.47 -11.72
CA ASP A 283 -0.27 -38.28 -11.72
C ASP A 283 -0.28 -37.59 -13.08
N VAL A 284 0.89 -37.43 -13.73
CA VAL A 284 0.97 -36.81 -15.05
C VAL A 284 0.16 -37.60 -16.08
N LEU A 285 0.33 -38.93 -16.11
CA LEU A 285 -0.40 -39.79 -17.04
C LEU A 285 -1.91 -39.76 -16.78
N ARG A 286 -2.33 -39.75 -15.51
CA ARG A 286 -3.75 -39.68 -15.12
C ARG A 286 -4.37 -38.34 -15.52
N LEU A 287 -3.69 -37.23 -15.22
CA LEU A 287 -4.18 -35.87 -15.46
C LEU A 287 -4.20 -35.50 -16.95
N CYS A 288 -3.32 -36.12 -17.74
CA CYS A 288 -3.26 -35.90 -19.18
C CYS A 288 -4.13 -36.89 -19.98
N ASP A 289 -4.80 -37.86 -19.34
CA ASP A 289 -5.59 -38.88 -20.06
C ASP A 289 -6.69 -38.21 -20.89
N SER A 290 -6.45 -38.18 -22.19
CA SER A 290 -7.30 -37.54 -23.19
C SER A 290 -8.73 -38.11 -23.25
N ARG A 291 -8.96 -39.31 -22.70
CA ARG A 291 -10.30 -39.94 -22.62
C ARG A 291 -11.21 -39.29 -21.57
N SER A 292 -10.65 -38.49 -20.68
CA SER A 292 -11.37 -37.81 -19.59
C SER A 292 -11.81 -36.38 -19.97
N GLY A 293 -11.39 -35.87 -21.14
CA GLY A 293 -11.62 -34.49 -21.56
C GLY A 293 -12.99 -34.28 -22.20
N GLY A 294 -13.97 -33.81 -21.42
CA GLY A 294 -15.22 -33.25 -21.92
C GLY A 294 -15.38 -31.79 -21.47
N GLY A 295 -15.77 -30.89 -22.37
CA GLY A 295 -16.05 -29.49 -22.05
C GLY A 295 -15.24 -28.50 -22.89
N SER A 296 -15.35 -27.21 -22.54
CA SER A 296 -14.62 -26.13 -23.21
C SER A 296 -13.39 -25.73 -22.39
N ALA A 297 -12.23 -25.66 -23.03
CA ALA A 297 -11.00 -25.17 -22.40
C ALA A 297 -11.18 -23.75 -21.85
N ASP A 298 -11.93 -22.90 -22.57
CA ASP A 298 -12.20 -21.51 -22.13
C ASP A 298 -12.98 -21.48 -20.83
N HIS A 299 -14.02 -22.34 -20.71
CA HIS A 299 -14.85 -22.39 -19.52
C HIS A 299 -14.05 -22.76 -18.28
N PHE A 300 -13.28 -23.85 -18.34
CA PHE A 300 -12.46 -24.27 -17.20
C PHE A 300 -11.32 -23.27 -16.94
N GLY A 301 -10.70 -22.72 -18.00
CA GLY A 301 -9.71 -21.67 -17.86
C GLY A 301 -10.26 -20.43 -17.14
N GLU A 302 -11.48 -20.00 -17.47
CA GLU A 302 -12.19 -18.89 -16.81
C GLU A 302 -12.43 -19.18 -15.33
N GLN A 303 -12.83 -20.41 -14.97
CA GLN A 303 -12.97 -20.82 -13.57
C GLN A 303 -11.63 -20.78 -12.83
N VAL A 304 -10.56 -21.28 -13.44
CA VAL A 304 -9.22 -21.30 -12.83
C VAL A 304 -8.71 -19.88 -12.58
N ILE A 305 -8.79 -18.97 -13.55
CA ILE A 305 -8.33 -17.58 -13.36
C ILE A 305 -9.22 -16.81 -12.37
N GLN A 306 -10.53 -17.09 -12.33
CA GLN A 306 -11.44 -16.49 -11.34
C GLN A 306 -11.06 -16.95 -9.93
N ALA A 307 -10.83 -18.25 -9.74
CA ALA A 307 -10.35 -18.79 -8.47
C ALA A 307 -8.97 -18.23 -8.09
N ALA A 308 -8.06 -18.07 -9.05
CA ALA A 308 -6.75 -17.46 -8.83
C ALA A 308 -6.86 -16.01 -8.35
N LEU A 309 -7.79 -15.24 -8.92
CA LEU A 309 -8.10 -13.86 -8.52
C LEU A 309 -8.53 -13.82 -7.06
N VAL A 310 -9.49 -14.66 -6.67
CA VAL A 310 -10.02 -14.73 -5.30
C VAL A 310 -8.93 -15.18 -4.31
N ARG A 311 -8.15 -16.21 -4.64
CA ARG A 311 -7.02 -16.67 -3.80
C ARG A 311 -5.97 -15.59 -3.62
N THR A 312 -5.63 -14.87 -4.70
CA THR A 312 -4.66 -13.78 -4.67
C THR A 312 -5.16 -12.60 -3.86
N ALA A 313 -6.44 -12.24 -3.99
CA ALA A 313 -7.07 -11.21 -3.16
C ALA A 313 -7.04 -11.58 -1.67
N ALA A 314 -7.39 -12.83 -1.33
CA ALA A 314 -7.35 -13.31 0.04
C ALA A 314 -5.92 -13.30 0.63
N SER A 315 -4.90 -13.57 -0.18
CA SER A 315 -3.48 -13.50 0.20
C SER A 315 -3.03 -12.04 0.40
N ALA A 316 -3.26 -11.17 -0.59
CA ALA A 316 -2.92 -9.76 -0.55
C ALA A 316 -3.58 -9.06 0.64
N ALA A 317 -4.87 -9.33 0.89
CA ALA A 317 -5.60 -8.78 2.03
C ALA A 317 -4.96 -9.15 3.38
N ARG A 318 -4.47 -10.38 3.54
CA ARG A 318 -3.75 -10.78 4.76
C ARG A 318 -2.39 -10.11 4.90
N GLN A 319 -1.66 -9.95 3.80
CA GLN A 319 -0.40 -9.21 3.81
C GLN A 319 -0.61 -7.74 4.18
N VAL A 320 -1.59 -7.06 3.57
CA VAL A 320 -1.96 -5.67 3.90
C VAL A 320 -2.40 -5.57 5.36
N ARG A 321 -3.16 -6.54 5.87
CA ARG A 321 -3.57 -6.58 7.27
C ARG A 321 -2.36 -6.71 8.21
N ALA A 322 -1.43 -7.61 7.92
CA ALA A 322 -0.21 -7.80 8.71
C ALA A 322 0.67 -6.53 8.72
N LEU A 323 0.78 -5.85 7.58
CA LEU A 323 1.45 -4.55 7.50
C LEU A 323 0.76 -3.49 8.36
N ALA A 324 -0.58 -3.46 8.36
CA ALA A 324 -1.33 -2.51 9.15
C ALA A 324 -1.28 -2.79 10.66
N ASP A 325 -1.14 -4.05 11.06
CA ASP A 325 -0.97 -4.44 12.46
C ASP A 325 0.45 -4.12 12.99
N ASP A 326 1.44 -3.89 12.11
CA ASP A 326 2.78 -3.41 12.48
C ASP A 326 2.78 -1.88 12.71
N GLU A 327 2.48 -1.47 13.95
CA GLU A 327 2.46 -0.05 14.38
C GLU A 327 3.84 0.66 14.26
N SER A 328 4.93 -0.05 13.95
CA SER A 328 6.25 0.58 13.74
C SER A 328 6.43 1.19 12.36
N LEU A 329 5.56 0.83 11.40
CA LEU A 329 5.62 1.33 10.03
C LEU A 329 5.03 2.74 9.94
N ALA A 330 5.81 3.68 9.40
CA ALA A 330 5.28 5.01 9.08
C ALA A 330 4.16 4.91 8.01
N PRO A 331 3.10 5.74 8.07
CA PRO A 331 1.94 5.62 7.17
C PRO A 331 2.28 5.63 5.68
N GLY A 332 3.23 6.48 5.26
CA GLY A 332 3.67 6.51 3.87
C GLY A 332 4.27 5.20 3.39
N ARG A 333 5.04 4.51 4.24
CA ARG A 333 5.60 3.18 3.93
C ARG A 333 4.53 2.09 3.95
N LEU A 334 3.64 2.13 4.95
CA LEU A 334 2.48 1.23 5.02
C LEU A 334 1.68 1.29 3.72
N ILE A 335 1.33 2.50 3.25
CA ILE A 335 0.54 2.69 2.04
C ILE A 335 1.28 2.15 0.81
N GLY A 336 2.56 2.50 0.64
CA GLY A 336 3.36 2.01 -0.50
C GLY A 336 3.51 0.48 -0.51
N PHE A 337 3.73 -0.14 0.64
CA PHE A 337 3.82 -1.59 0.78
C PHE A 337 2.47 -2.28 0.55
N ALA A 338 1.36 -1.68 1.00
CA ALA A 338 0.02 -2.19 0.75
C ALA A 338 -0.34 -2.16 -0.75
N LEU A 339 0.00 -1.08 -1.46
CA LEU A 339 -0.18 -0.99 -2.91
C LEU A 339 0.66 -2.03 -3.66
N HIS A 340 1.88 -2.29 -3.19
CA HIS A 340 2.72 -3.37 -3.76
C HIS A 340 2.10 -4.75 -3.52
N ALA A 341 1.58 -5.03 -2.32
CA ALA A 341 0.91 -6.29 -2.01
C ALA A 341 -0.34 -6.55 -2.89
N LEU A 342 -1.00 -5.49 -3.37
CA LEU A 342 -2.15 -5.56 -4.27
C LEU A 342 -1.78 -5.69 -5.76
N SER A 343 -0.50 -5.51 -6.12
CA SER A 343 -0.08 -5.52 -7.53
C SER A 343 -0.36 -6.86 -8.25
N PRO A 344 -0.10 -8.04 -7.64
CA PRO A 344 -0.44 -9.32 -8.28
C PRO A 344 -1.94 -9.49 -8.55
N LEU A 345 -2.80 -8.99 -7.65
CA LEU A 345 -4.24 -9.02 -7.84
C LEU A 345 -4.67 -8.15 -9.03
N GLU A 346 -4.06 -6.97 -9.15
CA GLU A 346 -4.30 -6.03 -10.24
C GLU A 346 -3.85 -6.61 -11.59
N ASP A 347 -2.75 -7.37 -11.61
CA ASP A 347 -2.29 -8.10 -12.79
C ASP A 347 -3.27 -9.20 -13.21
N ILE A 348 -3.77 -10.02 -12.27
CA ILE A 348 -4.77 -11.06 -12.54
C ILE A 348 -6.08 -10.43 -13.03
N ARG A 349 -6.52 -9.34 -12.40
CA ARG A 349 -7.75 -8.62 -12.81
C ARG A 349 -7.69 -8.19 -14.27
N ARG A 350 -6.54 -7.67 -14.74
CA ARG A 350 -6.38 -7.30 -16.16
C ARG A 350 -6.44 -8.52 -17.08
N ARG A 351 -5.83 -9.65 -16.69
CA ARG A 351 -5.88 -10.90 -17.45
C ARG A 351 -7.29 -11.53 -17.48
N TRP A 352 -8.03 -11.46 -16.38
CA TRP A 352 -9.42 -11.94 -16.34
C TRP A 352 -10.35 -11.12 -17.23
N LYS A 353 -10.15 -9.80 -17.32
CA LYS A 353 -10.87 -8.95 -18.28
C LYS A 353 -10.60 -9.33 -19.74
N THR A 354 -9.36 -9.72 -20.06
CA THR A 354 -9.04 -10.20 -21.41
C THR A 354 -9.68 -11.56 -21.70
N ALA A 355 -9.83 -12.43 -20.70
CA ALA A 355 -10.50 -13.72 -20.84
C ALA A 355 -12.01 -13.56 -21.11
N THR A 356 -12.69 -12.71 -20.32
CA THR A 356 -14.15 -12.48 -20.37
C THR A 356 -14.61 -11.54 -21.49
N GLY A 357 -13.71 -11.09 -22.36
CA GLY A 357 -14.06 -10.36 -23.59
C GLY A 357 -14.53 -8.92 -23.41
N VAL A 358 -14.29 -8.26 -22.26
CA VAL A 358 -14.50 -6.81 -22.10
C VAL A 358 -13.17 -6.09 -22.39
N PRO A 359 -12.97 -5.51 -23.58
CA PRO A 359 -11.74 -4.79 -23.87
C PRO A 359 -11.64 -3.60 -22.92
N GLU A 360 -10.48 -3.41 -22.30
CA GLU A 360 -10.16 -2.10 -21.73
C GLU A 360 -10.34 -1.05 -22.83
N PRO A 361 -10.99 0.09 -22.58
CA PRO A 361 -10.91 1.19 -23.53
C PRO A 361 -9.44 1.49 -23.68
N GLN A 362 -8.89 1.14 -24.84
CA GLN A 362 -7.56 1.55 -25.25
C GLN A 362 -7.48 3.05 -24.93
N PRO A 363 -6.55 3.50 -24.06
CA PRO A 363 -6.44 4.92 -23.80
C PRO A 363 -6.31 5.57 -25.17
N ALA A 364 -7.29 6.40 -25.53
CA ALA A 364 -7.31 7.09 -26.81
C ALA A 364 -5.90 7.65 -27.02
N PRO A 365 -5.29 7.50 -28.22
CA PRO A 365 -3.96 8.02 -28.47
C PRO A 365 -3.96 9.46 -27.97
N GLN A 366 -3.23 9.69 -26.87
CA GLN A 366 -3.18 11.02 -26.28
C GLN A 366 -2.71 11.91 -27.42
N PRO A 367 -3.45 12.98 -27.79
CA PRO A 367 -2.99 13.88 -28.82
C PRO A 367 -1.57 14.27 -28.40
N ALA A 368 -0.59 13.90 -29.24
CA ALA A 368 0.81 14.03 -28.91
C ALA A 368 0.99 15.43 -28.33
N VAL A 369 1.29 15.51 -27.03
CA VAL A 369 1.54 16.79 -26.38
C VAL A 369 2.73 17.33 -27.16
N ARG A 370 2.47 18.30 -28.03
CA ARG A 370 3.49 18.99 -28.80
C ARG A 370 4.33 19.70 -27.75
N VAL A 371 5.39 19.03 -27.32
CA VAL A 371 6.39 19.63 -26.43
C VAL A 371 6.86 20.87 -27.17
N PRO A 372 6.73 22.08 -26.58
CA PRO A 372 7.20 23.30 -27.22
C PRO A 372 8.68 23.13 -27.58
N PRO A 373 9.13 23.52 -28.79
CA PRO A 373 10.49 23.27 -29.28
C PRO A 373 11.58 23.79 -28.31
N ALA A 374 11.27 24.79 -27.49
CA ALA A 374 12.15 25.30 -26.45
C ALA A 374 12.52 24.26 -25.36
N ARG A 375 11.65 23.29 -25.04
CA ARG A 375 11.94 22.24 -24.04
C ARG A 375 12.75 21.08 -24.62
N THR A 376 12.54 20.74 -25.89
CA THR A 376 13.35 19.72 -26.58
C THR A 376 14.76 20.21 -26.87
N ASP A 377 14.95 21.49 -27.16
CA ASP A 377 16.29 22.07 -27.34
C ASP A 377 17.06 22.19 -26.01
N ALA A 378 16.37 22.54 -24.91
CA ALA A 378 16.98 22.53 -23.58
C ALA A 378 17.39 21.12 -23.10
N ALA A 379 16.60 20.09 -23.43
CA ALA A 379 16.96 18.70 -23.14
C ALA A 379 18.14 18.22 -24.03
N ARG A 380 18.14 18.58 -25.32
CA ARG A 380 19.21 18.21 -26.26
C ARG A 380 20.53 18.94 -25.98
N ALA A 381 20.50 20.13 -25.38
CA ALA A 381 21.68 20.85 -24.92
C ALA A 381 22.34 20.19 -23.68
N ARG A 382 21.56 19.51 -22.83
CA ARG A 382 22.08 18.81 -21.64
C ARG A 382 22.70 17.45 -21.95
N SER A 383 22.33 16.83 -23.08
CA SER A 383 22.78 15.48 -23.46
C SER A 383 23.94 15.46 -24.46
N ARG A 384 24.56 16.61 -24.79
CA ARG A 384 25.78 16.60 -25.61
C ARG A 384 26.97 16.23 -24.73
N PRO A 385 27.72 15.15 -25.02
CA PRO A 385 28.97 14.87 -24.34
C PRO A 385 29.96 16.01 -24.61
N HIS A 386 30.59 16.51 -23.55
CA HIS A 386 31.65 17.51 -23.62
C HIS A 386 32.81 16.94 -24.45
N PRO A 387 33.27 17.61 -25.52
CA PRO A 387 34.45 17.14 -26.23
C PRO A 387 35.66 17.22 -25.29
N PRO A 388 36.60 16.26 -25.34
CA PRO A 388 37.80 16.33 -24.52
C PRO A 388 38.62 17.57 -24.90
N PRO A 389 39.31 18.21 -23.93
CA PRO A 389 40.16 19.36 -24.24
C PRO A 389 41.28 18.94 -25.20
N SER A 390 41.37 19.63 -26.33
CA SER A 390 42.45 19.43 -27.31
C SER A 390 43.75 20.04 -26.77
N PRO A 391 44.91 19.41 -27.07
CA PRO A 391 46.19 19.79 -26.50
C PRO A 391 46.65 21.15 -27.04
N THR A 392 47.05 22.04 -26.12
CA THR A 392 47.79 23.26 -26.45
C THR A 392 49.13 22.90 -27.10
N SER A 393 49.37 23.43 -28.30
CA SER A 393 50.68 23.42 -28.97
C SER A 393 50.99 24.82 -29.49
N PRO A 394 52.29 25.14 -29.66
CA PRO A 394 52.88 26.34 -29.12
C PRO A 394 52.79 27.53 -30.08
N ALA A 395 52.79 28.73 -29.52
CA ALA A 395 52.94 29.95 -30.26
C ALA A 395 54.40 30.07 -30.75
N ASP A 396 54.58 29.95 -32.06
CA ASP A 396 55.73 30.48 -32.77
C ASP A 396 55.65 32.01 -32.77
N SER A 397 56.64 32.66 -32.17
CA SER A 397 57.00 34.04 -32.49
C SER A 397 58.52 34.15 -32.40
N SER A 398 59.13 33.84 -33.53
CA SER A 398 60.51 34.16 -33.85
C SER A 398 60.63 35.65 -34.14
N ALA A 399 61.45 36.37 -33.38
CA ALA A 399 62.44 37.32 -33.89
C ALA A 399 63.16 38.06 -32.75
N ALA A 400 64.44 37.77 -32.56
CA ALA A 400 65.55 38.73 -32.75
C ALA A 400 66.76 38.42 -31.84
N LEU A 401 67.83 37.97 -32.49
CA LEU A 401 69.23 38.43 -32.36
C LEU A 401 69.82 38.64 -30.95
N ALA A 402 70.76 37.75 -30.58
CA ALA A 402 72.19 38.05 -30.40
C ALA A 402 72.84 37.10 -29.37
N SER A 403 73.75 36.25 -29.84
CA SER A 403 74.91 35.76 -29.06
C SER A 403 76.00 36.86 -29.05
N PRO A 404 77.07 36.81 -28.23
CA PRO A 404 77.56 35.68 -27.42
C PRO A 404 78.03 36.05 -25.99
N ALA A 405 78.31 35.04 -25.16
CA ALA A 405 79.61 34.87 -24.47
C ALA A 405 79.49 33.89 -23.29
N HIS A 406 80.22 32.78 -23.39
CA HIS A 406 80.68 31.97 -22.25
C HIS A 406 81.59 32.83 -21.33
N PRO A 407 81.62 32.56 -20.00
CA PRO A 407 82.56 31.55 -19.52
C PRO A 407 82.10 30.69 -18.33
N SER A 408 82.47 29.40 -18.43
CA SER A 408 82.99 28.51 -17.39
C SER A 408 82.99 28.97 -15.91
N ARG A 409 82.48 28.09 -15.02
CA ARG A 409 83.21 27.47 -13.87
C ARG A 409 82.25 26.52 -13.15
N ARG A 410 82.59 25.22 -13.11
CA ARG A 410 83.13 24.48 -11.95
C ARG A 410 82.18 24.41 -10.74
N SER A 411 81.80 23.16 -10.45
CA SER A 411 81.28 22.52 -9.23
C SER A 411 82.02 22.93 -7.94
N PRO A 412 81.81 22.30 -6.76
CA PRO A 412 80.78 21.32 -6.34
C PRO A 412 80.20 21.57 -4.92
N SER A 413 79.17 20.82 -4.54
CA SER A 413 79.17 19.88 -3.40
C SER A 413 77.89 19.05 -3.43
#